data_AF-A0A7Y3BG12-F1
#
_entry.id   AF-A0A7Y3BG12-F1
#
_cell.length_a   1.000
_cell.length_b   1.000
_cell.length_c   1.000
_cell.angle_alpha   90.00
_cell.angle_beta   90.00
_cell.angle_gamma   90.00
#
_symmetry.space_group_name_H-M   'P 1'
#
loop_
_entity.id
_entity.type
_entity.pdbx_description
1 polymer ?
#
loop_
_entity_poly.entity_id
_entity_poly.type
_entity_poly.pdbx_seq_one_letter_code
_entity_poly.pdbx_strand_id
1 'polypeptide(L)'
;RKSGKPFQTALKNMKKLCRRLGLGLMTVRMKDDLVEVHCDPGPFQPRKIKAKKTRLLREFARRTGDPNVGGSARDGAMMTAYRQDAQACAVYLFEHGASKGAEIAKATGVTVATRLMRDNHYGWFEPIERGVYGLTETGAVAVEAMDGAEVLRP
;
A
#
# COMPACT_ATOMS: atom_id res chain seq x y z
N ARG A 1 15.34 -21.29 35.28
CA ARG A 1 14.81 -20.24 34.36
C ARG A 1 14.51 -18.94 35.11
N LYS A 2 14.71 -17.76 34.48
CA LYS A 2 14.25 -16.46 34.99
C LYS A 2 12.71 -16.37 34.96
N SER A 3 12.10 -15.48 35.74
CA SER A 3 10.64 -15.31 35.86
C SER A 3 10.18 -13.94 35.34
N GLY A 4 8.85 -13.79 35.17
CA GLY A 4 8.22 -12.51 34.85
C GLY A 4 8.03 -12.21 33.35
N LYS A 5 7.40 -11.06 33.07
CA LYS A 5 7.02 -10.59 31.73
C LYS A 5 8.20 -10.45 30.75
N PRO A 6 9.40 -9.98 31.17
CA PRO A 6 10.57 -9.93 30.28
C PRO A 6 11.00 -11.31 29.80
N PHE A 7 11.02 -12.30 30.71
CA PHE A 7 11.38 -13.68 30.37
C PHE A 7 10.37 -14.28 29.38
N GLN A 8 9.06 -14.08 29.59
CA GLN A 8 8.03 -14.58 28.68
C GLN A 8 8.14 -13.98 27.27
N THR A 9 8.48 -12.69 27.18
CA THR A 9 8.72 -12.03 25.88
C THR A 9 9.96 -12.59 25.19
N ALA A 10 11.07 -12.74 25.92
CA ALA A 10 12.29 -13.34 25.40
C ALA A 10 12.05 -14.78 24.91
N LEU A 11 11.37 -15.60 25.72
CA LEU A 11 11.03 -16.98 25.38
C LEU A 11 10.17 -17.06 24.11
N LYS A 12 9.17 -16.18 23.98
CA LYS A 12 8.33 -16.09 22.77
C LYS A 12 9.16 -15.74 21.52
N ASN A 13 10.11 -14.82 21.65
CA ASN A 13 10.98 -14.42 20.54
C ASN A 13 11.98 -15.52 20.17
N MET A 14 12.62 -16.14 21.15
CA MET A 14 13.53 -17.28 20.97
C MET A 14 12.80 -18.45 20.32
N LYS A 15 11.59 -18.82 20.79
CA LYS A 15 10.77 -19.88 20.18
C LYS A 15 10.43 -19.60 18.72
N LYS A 16 10.14 -18.34 18.36
CA LYS A 16 9.91 -17.95 16.96
C LYS A 16 11.18 -18.07 16.12
N LEU A 17 12.33 -17.68 16.68
CA LEU A 17 13.62 -17.75 16.00
C LEU A 17 14.04 -19.21 15.78
N CYS A 18 14.02 -20.04 16.83
CA CYS A 18 14.33 -21.46 16.76
C CYS A 18 13.48 -22.17 15.70
N ARG A 19 12.17 -21.89 15.63
CA ARG A 19 11.30 -22.42 14.57
C ARG A 19 11.68 -21.99 13.15
N ARG A 20 12.24 -20.80 12.96
CA ARG A 20 12.72 -20.32 11.65
C ARG A 20 14.04 -20.94 11.24
N LEU A 21 14.90 -21.22 12.22
CA LEU A 21 16.21 -21.86 12.02
C LEU A 21 16.14 -23.39 12.04
N GLY A 22 14.99 -23.95 12.40
CA GLY A 22 14.79 -25.39 12.57
C GLY A 22 15.49 -26.00 13.78
N LEU A 23 15.73 -25.19 14.81
CA LEU A 23 16.37 -25.60 16.06
C LEU A 23 15.33 -25.97 17.13
N GLY A 24 15.71 -26.90 18.00
CA GLY A 24 14.99 -27.17 19.24
C GLY A 24 15.20 -26.05 20.28
N LEU A 25 14.26 -25.91 21.20
CA LEU A 25 14.36 -25.00 22.34
C LEU A 25 13.84 -25.68 23.61
N MET A 26 14.67 -25.74 24.65
CA MET A 26 14.28 -26.21 25.98
C MET A 26 14.77 -25.24 27.05
N THR A 27 14.12 -25.26 28.21
CA THR A 27 14.56 -24.50 29.39
C THR A 27 14.65 -25.41 30.59
N VAL A 28 15.72 -25.27 31.37
CA VAL A 28 15.90 -25.99 32.63
C VAL A 28 15.65 -25.07 33.82
N ARG A 29 14.97 -25.60 34.84
CA ARG A 29 14.70 -24.93 36.10
C ARG A 29 15.55 -25.55 37.20
N MET A 30 16.70 -24.94 37.46
CA MET A 30 17.71 -25.41 38.44
C MET A 30 17.23 -25.66 39.87
N LYS A 31 16.03 -25.19 40.27
CA LYS A 31 15.53 -25.38 41.65
C LYS A 31 14.94 -26.78 41.90
N ASP A 32 14.51 -27.46 40.84
CA ASP A 32 13.82 -28.74 40.88
C ASP A 32 14.09 -29.57 39.62
N ASP A 33 15.18 -29.23 38.91
CA ASP A 33 15.63 -29.83 37.66
C ASP A 33 14.56 -30.01 36.59
N LEU A 34 13.50 -29.20 36.63
CA LEU A 34 12.42 -29.30 35.65
C LEU A 34 12.91 -28.84 34.27
N VAL A 35 12.83 -29.77 33.31
CA VAL A 35 13.06 -29.50 31.89
C VAL A 35 11.73 -29.26 31.20
N GLU A 36 11.62 -28.13 30.49
CA GLU A 36 10.47 -27.84 29.63
C GLU A 36 10.93 -27.67 28.18
N VAL A 37 10.33 -28.44 27.28
CA VAL A 37 10.56 -28.35 25.83
C VAL A 37 9.56 -27.38 25.20
N HIS A 38 10.06 -26.37 24.50
CA HIS A 38 9.26 -25.31 23.88
C HIS A 38 9.02 -25.52 22.39
N CYS A 39 9.98 -26.12 21.70
CA CYS A 39 9.83 -26.61 20.32
C CYS A 39 10.90 -27.64 20.00
N ASP A 40 10.54 -28.61 19.17
CA ASP A 40 11.46 -29.58 18.59
C ASP A 40 12.15 -29.01 17.34
N PRO A 41 13.36 -29.51 17.00
CA PRO A 41 14.01 -29.16 15.75
C PRO A 41 13.19 -29.68 14.55
N GLY A 42 13.23 -28.95 13.44
CA GLY A 42 12.49 -29.32 12.23
C GLY A 42 12.43 -28.23 11.18
N PRO A 43 12.10 -28.56 9.92
CA PRO A 43 12.10 -27.58 8.83
C PRO A 43 11.12 -26.44 9.08
N PHE A 44 11.53 -25.21 8.76
CA PHE A 44 10.67 -24.04 8.91
C PHE A 44 9.51 -24.07 7.91
N GLN A 45 8.28 -24.11 8.43
CA GLN A 45 7.06 -23.97 7.64
C GLN A 45 6.42 -22.60 7.89
N PRO A 46 6.60 -21.62 6.98
CA PRO A 46 5.98 -20.31 7.13
C PRO A 46 4.46 -20.41 7.03
N ARG A 47 3.75 -19.70 7.93
CA ARG A 47 2.30 -19.56 7.83
C ARG A 47 1.93 -18.81 6.55
N LYS A 48 1.25 -19.49 5.63
CA LYS A 48 0.73 -18.89 4.40
C LYS A 48 -0.45 -17.96 4.74
N ILE A 49 -0.34 -16.67 4.43
CA ILE A 49 -1.43 -15.68 4.60
C ILE A 49 -1.97 -15.32 3.21
N LYS A 50 -2.95 -16.09 2.73
CA LYS A 50 -3.50 -15.96 1.36
C LYS A 50 -4.04 -14.56 1.08
N ALA A 51 -4.84 -13.99 1.99
CA ALA A 51 -5.45 -12.67 1.82
C ALA A 51 -4.42 -11.54 1.60
N LYS A 52 -3.32 -11.54 2.39
CA LYS A 52 -2.27 -10.52 2.26
C LYS A 52 -1.52 -10.66 0.93
N LYS A 53 -1.23 -11.88 0.50
CA LYS A 53 -0.63 -12.16 -0.82
C LYS A 53 -1.54 -11.65 -1.93
N THR A 54 -2.83 -11.99 -1.90
CA THR A 54 -3.78 -11.54 -2.93
C THR A 54 -3.93 -10.03 -2.96
N ARG A 55 -3.95 -9.36 -1.80
CA ARG A 55 -3.99 -7.89 -1.74
C ARG A 55 -2.76 -7.26 -2.37
N LEU A 56 -1.57 -7.77 -2.05
CA LEU A 56 -0.31 -7.31 -2.63
C LEU A 56 -0.28 -7.50 -4.16
N LEU A 57 -0.71 -8.66 -4.64
CA LEU A 57 -0.77 -8.94 -6.08
C LEU A 57 -1.78 -8.05 -6.81
N ARG A 58 -2.95 -7.81 -6.20
CA ARG A 58 -3.96 -6.88 -6.76
C ARG A 58 -3.44 -5.44 -6.81
N GLU A 59 -2.69 -5.03 -5.79
CA GLU A 59 -2.07 -3.71 -5.77
C GLU A 59 -1.03 -3.58 -6.89
N PHE A 60 -0.16 -4.59 -7.05
CA PHE A 60 0.82 -4.61 -8.14
C PHE A 60 0.15 -4.61 -9.52
N ALA A 61 -0.89 -5.43 -9.72
CA ALA A 61 -1.60 -5.51 -11.00
C ALA A 61 -2.37 -4.23 -11.37
N ARG A 62 -2.65 -3.35 -10.41
CA ARG A 62 -3.30 -2.05 -10.66
C ARG A 62 -2.30 -0.93 -10.94
N ARG A 63 -1.01 -1.13 -10.69
CA ARG A 63 0.00 -0.12 -10.97
C ARG A 63 0.47 -0.28 -12.41
N THR A 64 0.32 0.78 -13.20
CA THR A 64 0.93 0.86 -14.53
C THR A 64 2.38 1.32 -14.36
N GLY A 65 3.34 0.43 -14.64
CA GLY A 65 4.79 0.67 -14.51
C GLY A 65 5.36 0.52 -13.08
N ASP A 66 6.66 0.79 -12.91
CA ASP A 66 7.34 0.93 -11.61
C ASP A 66 7.77 2.40 -11.38
N PRO A 67 6.84 3.30 -11.03
CA PRO A 67 7.12 4.74 -10.96
C PRO A 67 7.97 5.14 -9.76
N ASN A 68 8.21 4.24 -8.80
CA ASN A 68 8.94 4.57 -7.58
C ASN A 68 10.34 3.95 -7.64
N VAL A 69 11.35 4.77 -7.94
CA VAL A 69 12.75 4.40 -7.74
C VAL A 69 12.96 4.14 -6.24
N GLY A 70 13.53 2.98 -5.89
CA GLY A 70 13.76 2.59 -4.49
C GLY A 70 14.52 3.65 -3.69
N GLY A 71 14.09 3.91 -2.45
CA GLY A 71 14.70 4.91 -1.56
C GLY A 71 13.94 6.24 -1.44
N SER A 72 12.94 6.48 -2.29
CA SER A 72 12.16 7.73 -2.37
C SER A 72 11.15 7.97 -1.24
N ALA A 73 11.08 7.10 -0.22
CA ALA A 73 10.08 7.20 0.85
C ALA A 73 10.27 8.42 1.77
N ARG A 74 11.35 9.20 1.63
CA ARG A 74 11.62 10.39 2.46
C ARG A 74 11.27 11.72 1.81
N ASP A 75 11.36 11.85 0.48
CA ASP A 75 11.21 13.16 -0.19
C ASP A 75 10.16 13.17 -1.32
N GLY A 76 9.64 12.00 -1.73
CA GLY A 76 8.64 11.90 -2.81
C GLY A 76 7.30 11.40 -2.27
N ALA A 77 6.23 12.17 -2.49
CA ALA A 77 4.88 11.71 -2.18
C ALA A 77 4.58 10.44 -3.01
N MET A 78 4.61 9.28 -2.32
CA MET A 78 4.53 7.93 -2.90
C MET A 78 3.42 7.84 -3.97
N MET A 79 3.79 7.48 -5.20
CA MET A 79 2.80 7.27 -6.26
C MET A 79 1.99 6.02 -5.93
N THR A 80 0.68 6.19 -5.72
CA THR A 80 -0.27 5.10 -5.48
C THR A 80 -1.21 4.96 -6.67
N ALA A 81 -1.83 3.80 -6.85
CA ALA A 81 -2.84 3.60 -7.90
C ALA A 81 -3.98 4.63 -7.81
N TYR A 82 -4.39 5.02 -6.59
CA TYR A 82 -5.39 6.07 -6.40
C TYR A 82 -4.91 7.43 -6.92
N ARG A 83 -3.64 7.76 -6.72
CA ARG A 83 -3.05 9.01 -7.22
C ARG A 83 -2.93 9.02 -8.75
N GLN A 84 -2.55 7.89 -9.34
CA GLN A 84 -2.53 7.73 -10.81
C GLN A 84 -3.94 7.86 -11.40
N ASP A 85 -4.93 7.19 -10.80
CA ASP A 85 -6.33 7.29 -11.20
C ASP A 85 -6.85 8.74 -11.11
N ALA A 86 -6.47 9.46 -10.05
CA ALA A 86 -6.83 10.87 -9.87
C ALA A 86 -6.17 11.76 -10.91
N GLN A 87 -4.88 11.54 -11.20
CA GLN A 87 -4.15 12.28 -12.22
C GLN A 87 -4.75 12.05 -13.61
N ALA A 88 -5.09 10.81 -13.98
CA ALA A 88 -5.72 10.50 -15.26
C ALA A 88 -7.08 11.22 -15.41
N CYS A 89 -7.90 11.25 -14.35
CA CYS A 89 -9.16 12.00 -14.37
C CYS A 89 -8.93 13.52 -14.49
N ALA A 90 -7.92 14.05 -13.81
CA ALA A 90 -7.58 15.47 -13.83
C ALA A 90 -7.08 15.90 -15.22
N VAL A 91 -6.17 15.15 -15.85
CA VAL A 91 -5.69 15.42 -17.22
C VAL A 91 -6.86 15.42 -18.22
N TYR A 92 -7.73 14.42 -18.15
CA TYR A 92 -8.89 14.35 -19.04
C TYR A 92 -9.79 15.60 -18.92
N LEU A 93 -10.07 16.03 -17.69
CA LEU A 93 -10.89 17.24 -17.43
C LEU A 93 -10.18 18.52 -17.88
N PHE A 94 -8.85 18.57 -17.85
CA PHE A 94 -8.08 19.72 -18.30
C PHE A 94 -8.19 19.87 -19.83
N GLU A 95 -8.11 18.76 -20.55
CA GLU A 95 -8.18 18.73 -22.02
C GLU A 95 -9.61 18.92 -22.55
N HIS A 96 -10.62 18.31 -21.91
CA HIS A 96 -11.98 18.21 -22.43
C HIS A 96 -12.98 19.11 -21.71
N GLY A 97 -12.58 19.74 -20.61
CA GLY A 97 -13.45 20.52 -19.73
C GLY A 97 -14.43 19.65 -18.91
N ALA A 98 -15.38 20.32 -18.27
CA ALA A 98 -16.33 19.69 -17.35
C ALA A 98 -17.13 18.57 -18.05
N SER A 99 -17.03 17.35 -17.53
CA SER A 99 -17.52 16.14 -18.20
C SER A 99 -18.25 15.20 -17.24
N LYS A 100 -19.08 14.31 -17.79
CA LYS A 100 -19.80 13.31 -16.97
C LYS A 100 -18.82 12.29 -16.40
N GLY A 101 -18.99 11.94 -15.13
CA GLY A 101 -18.15 10.93 -14.46
C GLY A 101 -18.12 9.58 -15.18
N ALA A 102 -19.20 9.21 -15.86
CA ALA A 102 -19.27 7.99 -16.67
C ALA A 102 -18.46 8.07 -17.99
N GLU A 103 -18.36 9.25 -18.59
CA GLU A 103 -17.56 9.48 -19.80
C GLU A 103 -16.07 9.48 -19.44
N ILE A 104 -15.70 10.17 -18.35
CA ILE A 104 -14.35 10.19 -17.81
C ILE A 104 -13.88 8.75 -17.48
N ALA A 105 -14.72 7.96 -16.82
CA ALA A 105 -14.40 6.56 -16.51
C ALA A 105 -14.14 5.70 -17.76
N LYS A 106 -14.89 5.94 -18.85
CA LYS A 106 -14.71 5.23 -20.12
C LYS A 106 -13.43 5.66 -20.84
N ALA A 107 -13.15 6.96 -20.87
CA ALA A 107 -11.99 7.51 -21.57
C ALA A 107 -10.67 7.17 -20.85
N THR A 108 -10.64 7.28 -19.52
CA THR A 108 -9.42 7.05 -18.71
C THR A 108 -9.23 5.61 -18.28
N GLY A 109 -10.25 4.75 -18.42
CA GLY A 109 -10.25 3.38 -17.87
C GLY A 109 -10.43 3.31 -16.34
N VAL A 110 -10.54 4.45 -15.65
CA VAL A 110 -10.73 4.51 -14.20
C VAL A 110 -12.18 4.20 -13.85
N THR A 111 -12.48 2.91 -13.64
CA THR A 111 -13.84 2.42 -13.30
C THR A 111 -14.50 3.11 -12.10
N VAL A 112 -13.69 3.66 -11.19
CA VAL A 112 -14.14 4.35 -9.97
C VAL A 112 -14.11 5.87 -10.07
N ALA A 113 -13.94 6.45 -11.28
CA ALA A 113 -13.73 7.89 -11.49
C ALA A 113 -14.79 8.75 -10.79
N THR A 114 -16.08 8.40 -10.90
CA THR A 114 -17.17 9.15 -10.25
C THR A 114 -17.01 9.21 -8.73
N ARG A 115 -16.67 8.08 -8.09
CA ARG A 115 -16.45 8.05 -6.65
C ARG A 115 -15.17 8.82 -6.29
N LEU A 116 -14.10 8.63 -7.05
CA LEU A 116 -12.82 9.31 -6.84
C LEU A 116 -12.99 10.84 -6.85
N MET A 117 -13.65 11.38 -7.89
CA MET A 117 -13.86 12.82 -8.03
C MET A 117 -14.85 13.37 -7.00
N ARG A 118 -15.81 12.56 -6.55
CA ARG A 118 -16.71 12.93 -5.46
C ARG A 118 -16.02 12.96 -4.10
N ASP A 119 -15.19 11.96 -3.81
CA ASP A 119 -14.48 11.86 -2.53
C ASP A 119 -13.34 12.89 -2.44
N ASN A 120 -12.81 13.34 -3.60
CA ASN A 120 -11.94 14.50 -3.80
C ASN A 120 -10.82 14.67 -2.75
N HIS A 121 -10.12 13.58 -2.41
CA HIS A 121 -9.07 13.58 -1.39
C HIS A 121 -7.93 14.60 -1.62
N TYR A 122 -7.76 15.09 -2.85
CA TYR A 122 -6.72 16.05 -3.22
C TYR A 122 -7.25 17.48 -3.46
N GLY A 123 -8.57 17.69 -3.44
CA GLY A 123 -9.16 18.99 -3.72
C GLY A 123 -9.07 19.44 -5.18
N TRP A 124 -8.83 18.53 -6.13
CA TRP A 124 -8.65 18.85 -7.56
C TRP A 124 -9.96 18.96 -8.34
N PHE A 125 -11.04 18.39 -7.82
CA PHE A 125 -12.31 18.28 -8.54
C PHE A 125 -13.39 19.11 -7.89
N GLU A 126 -14.34 19.59 -8.68
CA GLU A 126 -15.55 20.25 -8.20
C GLU A 126 -16.80 19.72 -8.91
N PRO A 127 -17.93 19.57 -8.19
CA PRO A 127 -19.20 19.21 -8.82
C PRO A 127 -19.78 20.43 -9.54
N ILE A 128 -20.00 20.32 -10.86
CA ILE A 128 -20.64 21.38 -11.67
C ILE A 128 -22.15 21.13 -11.75
N GLU A 129 -22.52 19.88 -12.08
CA GLU A 129 -23.91 19.43 -12.12
C GLU A 129 -24.01 17.99 -11.61
N ARG A 130 -25.22 17.43 -11.59
CA ARG A 130 -25.45 16.05 -11.17
C ARG A 130 -24.66 15.06 -12.04
N GLY A 131 -23.55 14.57 -11.49
CA GLY A 131 -22.65 13.62 -12.14
C GLY A 131 -21.70 14.24 -13.16
N VAL A 132 -21.63 15.56 -13.25
CA VAL A 132 -20.66 16.33 -14.06
C VAL A 132 -19.64 16.95 -13.12
N TYR A 133 -18.37 16.76 -13.44
CA TYR A 133 -17.25 17.22 -12.63
C TYR A 133 -16.36 18.14 -13.45
N GLY A 134 -15.84 19.18 -12.82
CA GLY A 134 -14.84 20.09 -13.34
C GLY A 134 -13.55 20.03 -12.51
N LEU A 135 -12.55 20.79 -12.95
CA LEU A 135 -11.31 21.01 -12.21
C LEU A 135 -11.42 22.29 -11.39
N THR A 136 -10.94 22.21 -10.15
CA THR A 136 -10.66 23.42 -9.36
C THR A 136 -9.38 24.09 -9.87
N GLU A 137 -9.15 25.34 -9.47
CA GLU A 137 -7.89 26.05 -9.74
C GLU A 137 -6.66 25.27 -9.24
N THR A 138 -6.77 24.66 -8.05
CA THR A 138 -5.70 23.81 -7.49
C THR A 138 -5.49 22.54 -8.31
N GLY A 139 -6.55 21.98 -8.89
CA GLY A 139 -6.48 20.86 -9.82
C GLY A 139 -5.79 21.24 -11.13
N ALA A 140 -6.13 22.39 -11.71
CA ALA A 140 -5.53 22.89 -12.95
C ALA A 140 -4.02 23.09 -12.80
N VAL A 141 -3.59 23.77 -11.72
CA VAL A 141 -2.16 23.95 -11.40
C VAL A 141 -1.46 22.61 -11.17
N ALA A 142 -2.14 21.65 -10.54
CA ALA A 142 -1.57 20.32 -10.32
C ALA A 142 -1.35 19.56 -11.64
N VAL A 143 -2.27 19.67 -12.60
CA VAL A 143 -2.14 19.06 -13.93
C VAL A 143 -1.01 19.71 -14.73
N GLU A 144 -0.90 21.04 -14.73
CA GLU A 144 0.21 21.74 -15.40
C GLU A 144 1.58 21.35 -14.85
N ALA A 145 1.69 21.20 -13.52
CA ALA A 145 2.91 20.72 -12.88
C ALA A 145 3.25 19.25 -13.23
N MET A 146 2.25 18.44 -13.60
CA MET A 146 2.41 17.05 -14.01
C MET A 146 2.80 16.94 -15.49
N ASP A 147 2.17 17.71 -16.37
CA ASP A 147 2.46 17.77 -17.80
C ASP A 147 3.92 18.23 -18.04
N GLY A 148 4.35 19.28 -17.32
CA GLY A 148 5.75 19.71 -17.31
C GLY A 148 6.75 18.65 -16.80
N ALA A 149 6.29 17.66 -16.02
CA ALA A 149 7.12 16.56 -15.53
C ALA A 149 7.18 15.35 -16.49
N GLU A 150 6.23 15.21 -17.42
CA GLU A 150 6.27 14.20 -18.49
C GLU A 150 7.21 14.61 -19.63
N VAL A 151 7.32 15.91 -19.94
CA VAL A 151 8.27 16.45 -20.94
C VAL A 151 9.74 16.26 -20.55
N LEU A 152 10.03 16.01 -19.26
CA LEU A 152 11.38 15.83 -18.70
C LEU A 152 11.84 14.36 -18.62
N ARG A 153 11.16 13.42 -19.27
CA ARG A 153 11.59 12.02 -19.37
C ARG A 153 12.12 11.72 -20.79
N PRO A 154 13.45 11.56 -20.98
CA PRO A 154 14.03 11.11 -22.25
C PRO A 154 13.72 9.64 -22.55
#